data_AF-C1MHN9-F1
#
_entry.id   AF-C1MHN9-F1
#
_cell.length_a   1.000
_cell.length_b   1.000
_cell.length_c   1.000
_cell.angle_alpha   90.00
_cell.angle_beta   90.00
_cell.angle_gamma   90.00
#
_symmetry.space_group_name_H-M   'P 1'
#
loop_
_entity.id
_entity.type
_entity.pdbx_description
1 polymer ?
#
loop_
_entity_poly.entity_id
_entity_poly.type
_entity_poly.pdbx_seq_one_letter_code
_entity_poly.pdbx_strand_id
1 'polypeptide(L)'
;MAEKLMNDSDKDGLIDFIRMTRMLFHYEYLESRDRLKLNFELVTAAQDDNETLVNVTEAQLSPSEFHSLSVDFVGDFCSLLADANYSLLTQKEWEVAMAENFMFNLPCDIAWDKFDKNLLSSFLKQNPALSQGLPQFADSALLFKRGNGTAVAKGMFIQQKVEMLIDMALVEPFLWLIGKPRVVIASMDGYAVPGAKEKRHDVSTVERKTLRRLLPTPFAVLKSFFSTMELQEPTFKELVILYRMDKPEGDQKAAVGGAGPLVIKSFHDVPMADVEMVFPEVRITVKFLDMLINVTLMIVAVFTFIGTLMGSIVWSTQTISLISMLCGKVAQSIFALMNKQVRYTAMMANQLKSKSSNSQIGLLMHTMESMEDQECKEMILSYSILTAHGKSMTLKEIDTACEALMHDHFGLNVDFDVEGAIVKLLRERLVEQTSGVLYTATPLKKALQRLDKKWDNLFNYRDTAKKLDKKDKKETEARAGYQNAEATLQQNLANSDRDRAKVVSRLKEQQDEISKRIKELEEKMTGYKWRTG
;
A
#
# COMPACT_ATOMS: atom_id res chain seq x y z
N MET A 1 -7.44 -8.03 30.60
CA MET A 1 -6.07 -8.36 31.09
C MET A 1 -5.95 -8.12 32.59
N ALA A 2 -6.06 -6.87 33.08
CA ALA A 2 -5.96 -6.55 34.51
C ALA A 2 -6.94 -7.32 35.41
N GLU A 3 -8.19 -7.52 34.96
CA GLU A 3 -9.22 -8.24 35.73
C GLU A 3 -8.86 -9.68 36.11
N LYS A 4 -7.98 -10.35 35.33
CA LYS A 4 -7.69 -11.78 35.46
C LYS A 4 -6.26 -12.08 35.92
N LEU A 5 -5.32 -11.17 35.67
CA LEU A 5 -3.91 -11.35 36.01
C LEU A 5 -3.55 -10.95 37.45
N MET A 6 -4.42 -10.18 38.13
CA MET A 6 -4.06 -9.54 39.40
C MET A 6 -5.20 -9.50 40.42
N ASN A 7 -4.83 -9.43 41.70
CA ASN A 7 -5.75 -9.18 42.82
C ASN A 7 -6.35 -7.77 42.72
N ASP A 8 -7.55 -7.55 43.27
CA ASP A 8 -8.29 -6.28 43.13
C ASP A 8 -7.48 -5.02 43.50
N SER A 9 -6.58 -5.10 44.49
CA SER A 9 -5.71 -3.97 44.89
C SER A 9 -4.63 -3.60 43.85
N ASP A 10 -4.22 -4.54 43.00
CA ASP A 10 -3.16 -4.33 42.00
C ASP A 10 -3.76 -4.01 40.61
N LYS A 11 -5.07 -4.21 40.42
CA LYS A 11 -5.78 -3.93 39.17
C LYS A 11 -5.72 -2.45 38.78
N ASP A 12 -6.03 -1.58 39.74
CA ASP A 12 -6.02 -0.13 39.50
C ASP A 12 -4.61 0.36 39.16
N GLY A 13 -3.60 -0.13 39.89
CA GLY A 13 -2.20 0.19 39.60
C GLY A 13 -1.75 -0.29 38.22
N LEU A 14 -2.23 -1.44 37.74
CA LEU A 14 -1.91 -1.93 36.40
C LEU A 14 -2.62 -1.10 35.31
N ILE A 15 -3.86 -0.67 35.55
CA ILE A 15 -4.58 0.24 34.64
C ILE A 15 -3.83 1.56 34.52
N ASP A 16 -3.36 2.12 35.64
CA ASP A 16 -2.55 3.34 35.64
C ASP A 16 -1.22 3.13 34.92
N PHE A 17 -0.56 1.99 35.13
CA PHE A 17 0.66 1.62 34.41
C PHE A 17 0.44 1.58 32.89
N ILE A 18 -0.64 0.94 32.44
CA ILE A 18 -1.03 0.87 31.03
C ILE A 18 -1.24 2.26 30.44
N ARG A 19 -1.98 3.12 31.16
CA ARG A 19 -2.27 4.49 30.71
C ARG A 19 -1.00 5.34 30.61
N MET A 20 -0.16 5.34 31.65
CA MET A 20 1.06 6.12 31.68
C MET A 20 2.06 5.65 30.62
N THR A 21 2.23 4.33 30.48
CA THR A 21 3.10 3.75 29.45
C THR A 21 2.63 4.18 28.06
N ARG A 22 1.32 4.04 27.77
CA ARG A 22 0.77 4.45 26.47
C ARG A 22 0.98 5.93 26.17
N MET A 23 0.74 6.82 27.13
CA MET A 23 0.91 8.26 26.92
C MET A 23 2.38 8.65 26.73
N LEU A 24 3.29 8.05 27.49
CA LEU A 24 4.73 8.28 27.34
C LEU A 24 5.23 7.83 25.97
N PHE A 25 4.82 6.63 25.53
CA PHE A 25 5.15 6.11 24.20
C PHE A 25 4.63 7.02 23.10
N HIS A 26 3.37 7.45 23.17
CA HIS A 26 2.80 8.35 22.18
C HIS A 26 3.59 9.66 22.05
N TYR A 27 4.04 10.21 23.18
CA TYR A 27 4.84 11.43 23.16
C TYR A 27 6.24 11.21 22.57
N GLU A 28 6.90 10.09 22.87
CA GLU A 28 8.23 9.76 22.31
C GLU A 28 8.21 9.62 20.79
N TYR A 29 7.14 9.06 20.24
CA TYR A 29 6.98 8.91 18.79
C TYR A 29 6.55 10.20 18.08
N LEU A 30 6.03 11.18 18.81
CA LEU A 30 5.49 12.42 18.26
C LEU A 30 6.50 13.17 17.37
N GLU A 31 7.72 13.39 17.88
CA GLU A 31 8.75 14.15 17.15
C GLU A 31 9.21 13.42 15.88
N SER A 32 9.40 12.10 15.96
CA SER A 32 9.79 11.29 14.80
C SER A 32 8.69 11.25 13.74
N ARG A 33 7.43 11.11 14.18
CA ARG A 33 6.24 11.14 13.32
C ARG A 33 6.12 12.48 12.60
N ASP A 34 6.22 13.59 13.34
CA ASP A 34 6.05 14.93 12.80
C ASP A 34 7.20 15.31 11.86
N ARG A 35 8.45 14.90 12.17
CA ARG A 35 9.60 15.07 11.28
C ARG A 35 9.43 14.32 9.96
N LEU A 36 9.07 13.05 10.03
CA LEU A 36 8.95 12.21 8.83
C LEU A 36 7.73 12.62 7.99
N LYS A 37 6.64 13.05 8.63
CA LYS A 37 5.50 13.71 7.97
C LYS A 37 5.94 14.95 7.20
N LEU A 38 6.64 15.87 7.87
CA LEU A 38 7.08 17.13 7.28
C LEU A 38 8.00 16.87 6.09
N ASN A 39 8.98 15.98 6.22
CA ASN A 39 9.87 15.61 5.13
C ASN A 39 9.11 15.05 3.93
N PHE A 40 8.09 14.21 4.17
CA PHE A 40 7.24 13.68 3.12
C PHE A 40 6.44 14.80 2.41
N GLU A 41 5.76 15.66 3.16
CA GLU A 41 4.97 16.76 2.62
C GLU A 41 5.82 17.75 1.81
N LEU A 42 7.07 17.98 2.20
CA LEU A 42 8.02 18.79 1.43
C LEU A 42 8.42 18.12 0.12
N VAL A 43 8.65 16.81 0.12
CA VAL A 43 9.05 16.05 -1.09
C VAL A 43 7.87 15.85 -2.04
N THR A 44 6.63 15.82 -1.54
CA THR A 44 5.40 15.64 -2.34
C THR A 44 4.62 16.93 -2.60
N ALA A 45 5.11 18.10 -2.15
CA ALA A 45 4.39 19.37 -2.23
C ALA A 45 3.82 19.69 -3.63
N ALA A 46 4.59 19.38 -4.69
CA ALA A 46 4.19 19.60 -6.08
C ALA A 46 3.05 18.68 -6.56
N GLN A 47 2.85 17.53 -5.91
CA GLN A 47 1.82 16.55 -6.25
C GLN A 47 0.46 16.90 -5.64
N ASP A 48 0.46 17.48 -4.44
CA ASP A 48 -0.76 17.76 -3.67
C ASP A 48 -1.39 19.11 -4.02
N ASP A 49 -0.91 19.76 -5.10
CA ASP A 49 -1.26 21.14 -5.51
C ASP A 49 -1.20 22.15 -4.34
N ASN A 50 -0.33 21.89 -3.36
CA ASN A 50 -0.21 22.73 -2.18
C ASN A 50 0.69 23.93 -2.49
N GLU A 51 0.09 24.98 -3.09
CA GLU A 51 0.79 26.19 -3.50
C GLU A 51 1.62 26.81 -2.36
N THR A 52 1.20 26.69 -1.10
CA THR A 52 1.94 27.24 0.04
C THR A 52 3.25 26.50 0.29
N LEU A 53 3.22 25.16 0.28
CA LEU A 53 4.42 24.35 0.44
C LEU A 53 5.30 24.42 -0.79
N VAL A 54 4.72 24.43 -2.00
CA VAL A 54 5.46 24.61 -3.26
C VAL A 54 6.25 25.92 -3.22
N ASN A 55 5.63 27.03 -2.82
CA ASN A 55 6.32 28.31 -2.68
C ASN A 55 7.44 28.26 -1.63
N VAL A 56 7.24 27.56 -0.51
CA VAL A 56 8.29 27.37 0.50
C VAL A 56 9.44 26.53 -0.05
N THR A 57 9.16 25.41 -0.71
CA THR A 57 10.18 24.54 -1.30
C THR A 57 10.94 25.22 -2.44
N GLU A 58 10.26 25.89 -3.35
CA GLU A 58 10.89 26.58 -4.50
C GLU A 58 11.66 27.84 -4.07
N ALA A 59 11.19 28.56 -3.04
CA ALA A 59 11.86 29.76 -2.55
C ALA A 59 13.02 29.46 -1.59
N GLN A 60 13.00 28.33 -0.88
CA GLN A 60 13.95 28.05 0.21
C GLN A 60 14.91 26.88 -0.06
N LEU A 61 14.62 25.97 -1.00
CA LEU A 61 15.47 24.81 -1.27
C LEU A 61 16.09 24.88 -2.66
N SER A 62 17.42 24.74 -2.72
CA SER A 62 18.11 24.45 -3.98
C SER A 62 17.78 23.02 -4.47
N PRO A 63 17.90 22.73 -5.78
CA PRO A 63 17.68 21.39 -6.30
C PRO A 63 18.54 20.30 -5.63
N SER A 64 19.75 20.65 -5.19
CA SER A 64 20.64 19.75 -4.44
C SER A 64 20.15 19.46 -3.03
N GLU A 65 19.61 20.47 -2.33
CA GLU A 65 19.06 20.30 -0.98
C GLU A 65 17.76 19.49 -1.02
N PHE A 66 16.92 19.73 -2.02
CA PHE A 66 15.72 18.92 -2.27
C PHE A 66 16.07 17.45 -2.54
N HIS A 67 17.12 17.18 -3.32
CA HIS A 67 17.60 15.82 -3.57
C HIS A 67 18.11 15.15 -2.28
N SER A 68 18.90 15.86 -1.47
CA SER A 68 19.36 15.33 -0.18
C SER A 68 18.19 15.01 0.74
N LEU A 69 17.24 15.95 0.89
CA LEU A 69 16.02 15.76 1.68
C LEU A 69 15.21 14.55 1.21
N SER A 70 15.11 14.35 -0.11
CA SER A 70 14.43 13.19 -0.69
C SER A 70 15.14 11.87 -0.34
N VAL A 71 16.48 11.85 -0.36
CA VAL A 71 17.27 10.66 0.03
C VAL A 71 17.15 10.38 1.52
N ASP A 72 17.20 11.42 2.35
CA ASP A 72 17.03 11.32 3.81
C ASP A 72 15.64 10.77 4.15
N PHE A 73 14.59 11.27 3.48
CA PHE A 73 13.23 10.72 3.61
C PHE A 73 13.18 9.23 3.26
N VAL A 74 13.80 8.80 2.16
CA VAL A 74 13.83 7.37 1.77
C VAL A 74 14.52 6.53 2.85
N GLY A 75 15.59 7.04 3.47
CA GLY A 75 16.27 6.37 4.59
C GLY A 75 15.40 6.24 5.83
N ASP A 76 14.76 7.32 6.26
CA ASP A 76 13.82 7.32 7.39
C ASP A 76 12.63 6.38 7.11
N PHE A 77 12.11 6.38 5.89
CA PHE A 77 11.00 5.51 5.47
C PHE A 77 11.40 4.03 5.43
N CYS A 78 12.60 3.71 4.94
CA CYS A 78 13.12 2.34 4.99
C CYS A 78 13.29 1.85 6.43
N SER A 79 13.75 2.73 7.32
CA SER A 79 13.90 2.40 8.75
C SER A 79 12.56 2.16 9.41
N LEU A 80 11.58 3.05 9.18
CA LEU A 80 10.20 2.87 9.64
C LEU A 80 9.61 1.53 9.16
N LEU A 81 9.79 1.19 7.89
CA LEU A 81 9.29 -0.07 7.35
C LEU A 81 10.01 -1.29 7.94
N ALA A 82 11.33 -1.21 8.15
CA ALA A 82 12.09 -2.27 8.79
C ALA A 82 11.61 -2.51 10.24
N ASP A 83 11.41 -1.43 11.00
CA ASP A 83 10.86 -1.48 12.35
C ASP A 83 9.43 -2.07 12.31
N ALA A 84 8.63 -1.77 11.27
CA ALA A 84 7.28 -2.32 11.07
C ALA A 84 7.27 -3.78 10.57
N ASN A 85 8.40 -4.48 10.63
CA ASN A 85 8.61 -5.85 10.16
C ASN A 85 8.39 -6.06 8.65
N TYR A 86 8.58 -5.03 7.84
CA TYR A 86 8.69 -5.18 6.40
C TYR A 86 10.11 -5.58 5.99
N SER A 87 10.19 -6.39 4.95
CA SER A 87 11.45 -6.76 4.30
C SER A 87 11.46 -6.26 2.87
N LEU A 88 12.61 -5.83 2.37
CA LEU A 88 12.77 -5.54 0.95
C LEU A 88 12.65 -6.85 0.15
N LEU A 89 11.99 -6.77 -1.01
CA LEU A 89 11.96 -7.88 -1.97
C LEU A 89 13.38 -8.13 -2.48
N THR A 90 13.82 -9.38 -2.46
CA THR A 90 15.14 -9.79 -2.98
C THR A 90 15.08 -10.16 -4.47
N GLN A 91 16.23 -10.15 -5.15
CA GLN A 91 16.34 -10.59 -6.55
C GLN A 91 15.87 -12.04 -6.73
N LYS A 92 16.16 -12.93 -5.76
CA LYS A 92 15.69 -14.33 -5.80
C LYS A 92 14.17 -14.42 -5.70
N GLU A 93 13.55 -13.62 -4.82
CA GLU A 93 12.09 -13.55 -4.70
C GLU A 93 11.44 -13.01 -5.96
N TRP A 94 12.05 -12.01 -6.58
CA TRP A 94 11.62 -11.47 -7.86
C TRP A 94 11.70 -12.51 -8.99
N GLU A 95 12.82 -13.24 -9.10
CA GLU A 95 12.97 -14.30 -10.11
C GLU A 95 11.95 -15.42 -9.93
N VAL A 96 11.68 -15.82 -8.69
CA VAL A 96 10.65 -16.85 -8.39
C VAL A 96 9.24 -16.33 -8.65
N ALA A 97 8.97 -15.06 -8.36
CA ALA A 97 7.71 -14.40 -8.70
C ALA A 97 7.49 -14.41 -10.22
N MET A 98 8.49 -14.01 -11.02
CA MET A 98 8.39 -13.91 -12.47
C MET A 98 8.52 -15.24 -13.23
N ALA A 99 8.89 -16.34 -12.56
CA ALA A 99 9.09 -17.64 -13.20
C ALA A 99 7.79 -18.29 -13.71
N GLU A 100 6.65 -18.00 -13.09
CA GLU A 100 5.37 -18.64 -13.40
C GLU A 100 4.22 -17.64 -13.38
N ASN A 101 3.27 -17.81 -14.31
CA ASN A 101 2.06 -16.99 -14.37
C ASN A 101 0.92 -17.64 -13.55
N PHE A 102 0.14 -16.83 -12.83
CA PHE A 102 -0.97 -17.32 -12.02
C PHE A 102 -2.33 -17.20 -12.72
N MET A 103 -2.89 -15.99 -12.84
CA MET A 103 -4.19 -15.77 -13.50
C MET A 103 -4.07 -15.03 -14.83
N PHE A 104 -3.05 -14.20 -14.99
CA PHE A 104 -2.85 -13.34 -16.16
C PHE A 104 -1.66 -13.82 -16.98
N ASN A 105 -1.92 -14.26 -18.23
CA ASN A 105 -0.90 -14.76 -19.15
C ASN A 105 -0.50 -13.69 -20.20
N LEU A 106 -0.59 -12.40 -19.88
CA LEU A 106 -0.11 -11.37 -20.81
C LEU A 106 1.31 -10.96 -20.44
N PRO A 107 2.24 -10.99 -21.40
CA PRO A 107 3.58 -10.46 -21.17
C PRO A 107 3.50 -8.96 -20.92
N CYS A 108 3.72 -8.58 -19.67
CA CYS A 108 3.71 -7.21 -19.21
C CYS A 108 5.16 -6.74 -19.05
N ASP A 109 5.51 -5.65 -19.72
CA ASP A 109 6.85 -5.04 -19.57
C ASP A 109 6.70 -3.72 -18.82
N ILE A 110 7.42 -3.58 -17.71
CA ILE A 110 7.45 -2.33 -16.95
C ILE A 110 8.31 -1.32 -17.70
N ALA A 111 7.78 -0.12 -17.92
CA ALA A 111 8.48 0.98 -18.58
C ALA A 111 9.56 1.61 -17.66
N TRP A 112 10.64 0.88 -17.37
CA TRP A 112 11.75 1.34 -16.51
C TRP A 112 12.44 2.62 -17.00
N ASP A 113 12.20 3.01 -18.26
CA ASP A 113 12.67 4.25 -18.87
C ASP A 113 11.95 5.50 -18.33
N LYS A 114 10.75 5.36 -17.76
CA LYS A 114 9.96 6.47 -17.21
C LYS A 114 10.25 6.77 -15.73
N PHE A 115 10.99 5.90 -15.04
CA PHE A 115 11.31 6.06 -13.63
C PHE A 115 12.58 6.90 -13.45
N ASP A 116 12.60 7.75 -12.43
CA ASP A 116 13.81 8.46 -12.02
C ASP A 116 14.74 7.48 -11.29
N LYS A 117 15.93 7.29 -11.87
CA LYS A 117 16.97 6.42 -11.31
C LYS A 117 17.92 7.14 -10.37
N ASN A 118 17.91 8.47 -10.34
CA ASN A 118 18.90 9.24 -9.58
C ASN A 118 18.64 9.17 -8.07
N LEU A 119 17.37 9.23 -7.64
CA LEU A 119 17.02 9.18 -6.22
C LEU A 119 17.52 7.92 -5.52
N LEU A 120 17.05 6.76 -6.00
CA LEU A 120 17.30 5.49 -5.33
C LEU A 120 18.74 5.03 -5.56
N SER A 121 19.33 5.32 -6.72
CA SER A 121 20.77 5.03 -6.91
C SER A 121 21.66 5.87 -5.99
N SER A 122 21.31 7.13 -5.69
CA SER A 122 22.01 7.92 -4.66
C SER A 122 21.86 7.29 -3.28
N PHE A 123 20.64 6.91 -2.89
CA PHE A 123 20.36 6.25 -1.61
C PHE A 123 21.11 4.92 -1.43
N LEU A 124 21.08 4.06 -2.46
CA LEU A 124 21.74 2.75 -2.43
C LEU A 124 23.27 2.85 -2.43
N LYS A 125 23.84 3.90 -3.04
CA LYS A 125 25.28 4.21 -2.94
C LYS A 125 25.70 4.61 -1.53
N GLN A 126 24.85 5.34 -0.82
CA GLN A 126 25.09 5.70 0.59
C GLN A 126 24.95 4.49 1.51
N ASN A 127 24.14 3.49 1.13
CA ASN A 127 23.84 2.29 1.92
C ASN A 127 24.21 0.99 1.17
N PRO A 128 25.51 0.70 0.97
CA PRO A 128 25.95 -0.46 0.18
C PRO A 128 25.61 -1.81 0.83
N ALA A 129 25.30 -1.85 2.12
CA ALA A 129 24.82 -3.06 2.78
C ALA A 129 23.41 -3.45 2.31
N LEU A 130 22.56 -2.46 2.00
CA LEU A 130 21.18 -2.71 1.53
C LEU A 130 21.16 -3.16 0.07
N SER A 131 22.10 -2.73 -0.77
CA SER A 131 22.13 -3.07 -2.19
C SER A 131 22.45 -4.55 -2.47
N GLN A 132 23.02 -5.27 -1.50
CA GLN A 132 23.35 -6.68 -1.66
C GLN A 132 22.09 -7.55 -1.67
N GLY A 133 21.76 -8.08 -2.84
CA GLY A 133 20.64 -9.02 -3.02
C GLY A 133 19.31 -8.36 -3.40
N LEU A 134 19.29 -7.04 -3.60
CA LEU A 134 18.13 -6.35 -4.17
C LEU A 134 17.97 -6.63 -5.66
N PRO A 135 16.74 -6.45 -6.19
CA PRO A 135 16.48 -6.64 -7.59
C PRO A 135 17.23 -5.66 -8.48
N GLN A 136 17.47 -6.04 -9.73
CA GLN A 136 18.13 -5.16 -10.71
C GLN A 136 17.39 -3.83 -10.94
N PHE A 137 16.08 -3.78 -10.66
CA PHE A 137 15.27 -2.58 -10.79
C PHE A 137 15.26 -1.69 -9.52
N ALA A 138 15.99 -2.05 -8.46
CA ALA A 138 15.98 -1.32 -7.19
C ALA A 138 16.41 0.16 -7.32
N ASP A 139 17.14 0.50 -8.37
CA ASP A 139 17.47 1.89 -8.73
C ASP A 139 16.25 2.69 -9.22
N SER A 140 15.17 2.03 -9.64
CA SER A 140 13.93 2.66 -10.16
C SER A 140 12.77 2.62 -9.18
N ALA A 141 12.66 1.54 -8.39
CA ALA A 141 11.59 1.39 -7.40
C ALA A 141 12.00 0.43 -6.28
N LEU A 142 11.58 0.72 -5.06
CA LEU A 142 11.73 -0.18 -3.91
C LEU A 142 10.42 -0.87 -3.61
N LEU A 143 10.49 -2.18 -3.36
CA LEU A 143 9.35 -3.00 -3.00
C LEU A 143 9.58 -3.64 -1.64
N PHE A 144 8.65 -3.42 -0.73
CA PHE A 144 8.66 -3.94 0.63
C PHE A 144 7.50 -4.91 0.79
N LYS A 145 7.74 -6.03 1.47
CA LYS A 145 6.72 -7.06 1.73
C LYS A 145 6.62 -7.35 3.23
N ARG A 146 5.41 -7.64 3.68
CA ARG A 146 5.12 -8.12 5.03
C ARG A 146 4.05 -9.20 5.00
N GLY A 147 4.34 -10.31 5.65
CA GLY A 147 3.46 -11.47 5.75
C GLY A 147 3.26 -12.23 4.44
N ASN A 148 2.96 -13.52 4.56
CA ASN A 148 2.64 -14.38 3.43
C ASN A 148 1.21 -14.91 3.58
N GLY A 149 0.50 -14.98 2.47
CA GLY A 149 -0.85 -15.53 2.35
C GLY A 149 -0.95 -16.52 1.20
N THR A 150 -2.16 -16.95 0.91
CA THR A 150 -2.46 -17.88 -0.19
C THR A 150 -3.67 -17.42 -0.97
N ALA A 151 -3.51 -17.17 -2.26
CA ALA A 151 -4.63 -17.00 -3.17
C ALA A 151 -5.06 -18.36 -3.72
N VAL A 152 -6.37 -18.62 -3.69
CA VAL A 152 -6.97 -19.82 -4.28
C VAL A 152 -7.95 -19.37 -5.35
N ALA A 153 -7.83 -19.93 -6.55
CA ALA A 153 -8.74 -19.66 -7.66
C ALA A 153 -9.30 -20.98 -8.22
N LYS A 154 -10.63 -21.11 -8.27
CA LYS A 154 -11.33 -22.29 -8.81
C LYS A 154 -12.02 -21.95 -10.11
N GLY A 155 -11.75 -22.73 -11.15
CA GLY A 155 -12.35 -22.48 -12.45
C GLY A 155 -11.94 -23.50 -13.51
N MET A 156 -12.60 -23.45 -14.66
CA MET A 156 -12.23 -24.29 -15.81
C MET A 156 -11.00 -23.76 -16.57
N PHE A 157 -10.70 -22.46 -16.43
CA PHE A 157 -9.54 -21.77 -17.04
C PHE A 157 -9.31 -22.10 -18.52
N ILE A 158 -10.40 -22.18 -19.30
CA ILE A 158 -10.37 -22.66 -20.70
C ILE A 158 -9.45 -21.79 -21.55
N GLN A 159 -9.57 -20.46 -21.46
CA GLN A 159 -8.72 -19.55 -22.23
C GLN A 159 -7.24 -19.72 -21.88
N GLN A 160 -6.91 -19.82 -20.58
CA GLN A 160 -5.54 -20.00 -20.11
C GLN A 160 -4.96 -21.35 -20.56
N LYS A 161 -5.76 -22.42 -20.58
CA LYS A 161 -5.35 -23.74 -21.10
C LYS A 161 -5.10 -23.73 -22.60
N VAL A 162 -5.94 -23.04 -23.39
CA VAL A 162 -5.70 -22.86 -24.84
C VAL A 162 -4.38 -22.14 -25.06
N GLU A 163 -4.16 -21.02 -24.37
CA GLU A 163 -2.95 -20.23 -24.50
C GLU A 163 -1.71 -21.05 -24.09
N MET A 164 -1.76 -21.73 -22.95
CA MET A 164 -0.67 -22.58 -22.46
C MET A 164 -0.38 -23.75 -23.41
N LEU A 165 -1.42 -24.39 -23.98
CA LEU A 165 -1.25 -25.46 -24.97
C LEU A 165 -0.52 -24.92 -26.21
N ILE A 166 -0.89 -23.73 -26.68
CA ILE A 166 -0.25 -23.09 -27.83
C ILE A 166 1.20 -22.73 -27.51
N ASP A 167 1.46 -22.17 -26.33
CA ASP A 167 2.81 -21.80 -25.92
C ASP A 167 3.73 -23.04 -25.88
N MET A 168 3.27 -24.14 -25.27
CA MET A 168 4.01 -25.40 -25.21
C MET A 168 4.19 -26.07 -26.58
N ALA A 169 3.18 -26.04 -27.45
CA ALA A 169 3.19 -26.79 -28.70
C ALA A 169 3.84 -26.04 -29.87
N LEU A 170 3.77 -24.70 -29.89
CA LEU A 170 4.20 -23.87 -31.02
C LEU A 170 5.31 -22.89 -30.65
N VAL A 171 5.18 -22.18 -29.52
CA VAL A 171 6.09 -21.08 -29.16
C VAL A 171 7.42 -21.61 -28.60
N GLU A 172 7.38 -22.52 -27.64
CA GLU A 172 8.58 -23.08 -27.01
C GLU A 172 9.51 -23.81 -28.01
N PRO A 173 9.01 -24.66 -28.94
CA PRO A 173 9.85 -25.26 -29.97
C PRO A 173 10.48 -24.22 -30.91
N PHE A 174 9.72 -23.16 -31.24
CA PHE A 174 10.20 -22.07 -32.10
C PHE A 174 11.27 -21.21 -31.41
N LEU A 175 11.08 -20.86 -30.14
CA LEU A 175 12.07 -20.12 -29.36
C LEU A 175 13.36 -20.92 -29.14
N TRP A 176 13.23 -22.23 -28.94
CA TRP A 176 14.36 -23.16 -28.90
C TRP A 176 15.14 -23.15 -30.23
N LEU A 177 14.43 -23.14 -31.37
CA LEU A 177 15.06 -23.07 -32.70
C LEU A 177 15.89 -21.78 -32.90
N ILE A 178 15.51 -20.68 -32.23
CA ILE A 178 16.17 -19.37 -32.30
C ILE A 178 17.27 -19.21 -31.20
N GLY A 179 17.51 -20.26 -30.41
CA GLY A 179 18.58 -20.27 -29.40
C GLY A 179 18.24 -19.56 -28.10
N LYS A 180 16.96 -19.27 -27.80
CA LYS A 180 16.54 -18.80 -26.48
C LYS A 180 16.39 -19.98 -25.51
N PRO A 181 16.74 -19.81 -24.22
CA PRO A 181 16.64 -20.89 -23.24
C PRO A 181 15.19 -21.35 -23.06
N ARG A 182 14.99 -22.66 -22.83
CA ARG A 182 13.68 -23.23 -22.48
C ARG A 182 13.17 -22.60 -21.19
N VAL A 183 11.85 -22.40 -21.09
CA VAL A 183 11.20 -21.98 -19.84
C VAL A 183 11.34 -23.13 -18.83
N VAL A 184 12.33 -23.03 -17.94
CA VAL A 184 12.56 -23.98 -16.86
C VAL A 184 11.54 -23.69 -15.77
N ILE A 185 10.74 -24.69 -15.41
CA ILE A 185 9.89 -24.63 -14.22
C ILE A 185 10.83 -24.59 -13.02
N ALA A 186 10.92 -23.45 -12.33
CA ALA A 186 11.79 -23.30 -11.18
C ALA A 186 11.34 -24.28 -10.07
N SER A 187 12.23 -25.19 -9.65
CA SER A 187 11.97 -26.06 -8.49
C SER A 187 11.97 -25.21 -7.22
N MET A 188 10.91 -25.32 -6.41
CA MET A 188 10.81 -24.65 -5.10
C MET A 188 11.50 -25.42 -3.97
N ASP A 189 12.25 -26.49 -4.26
CA ASP A 189 13.00 -27.24 -3.25
C ASP A 189 14.01 -26.31 -2.57
N GLY A 190 13.69 -25.90 -1.33
CA GLY A 190 14.54 -25.02 -0.52
C GLY A 190 14.03 -23.59 -0.32
N TYR A 191 12.81 -23.24 -0.73
CA TYR A 191 12.23 -21.93 -0.42
C TYR A 191 11.73 -21.84 1.02
N ALA A 192 12.66 -21.77 1.97
CA ALA A 192 12.38 -21.21 3.29
C ALA A 192 12.27 -19.69 3.13
N VAL A 193 11.11 -19.13 3.47
CA VAL A 193 10.86 -17.67 3.48
C VAL A 193 12.01 -16.97 4.22
N PRO A 194 12.85 -16.18 3.54
CA PRO A 194 13.97 -15.50 4.18
C PRO A 194 13.43 -14.39 5.08
N GLY A 195 13.69 -14.49 6.39
CA GLY A 195 13.24 -13.51 7.38
C GLY A 195 13.03 -14.06 8.80
N ALA A 196 13.14 -15.38 9.01
CA ALA A 196 13.13 -15.97 10.34
C ALA A 196 14.58 -16.09 10.86
N LYS A 197 15.07 -15.06 11.57
CA LYS A 197 16.05 -15.33 12.62
C LYS A 197 15.28 -16.06 13.72
N GLU A 198 15.75 -17.25 14.04
CA GLU A 198 15.15 -18.21 14.97
C GLU A 198 13.81 -18.84 14.54
N LYS A 199 13.56 -20.02 15.11
CA LYS A 199 12.60 -21.02 14.65
C LYS A 199 11.16 -20.52 14.77
N ARG A 200 10.61 -19.94 13.70
CA ARG A 200 9.16 -19.80 13.51
C ARG A 200 8.51 -21.18 13.58
N HIS A 201 7.61 -21.39 14.53
CA HIS A 201 6.93 -22.67 14.73
C HIS A 201 5.81 -22.95 13.71
N ASP A 202 5.40 -21.97 12.89
CA ASP A 202 4.31 -22.09 11.91
C ASP A 202 4.72 -21.65 10.47
N VAL A 203 5.88 -22.10 9.96
CA VAL A 203 6.17 -21.94 8.52
C VAL A 203 5.41 -23.00 7.74
N SER A 204 4.13 -22.74 7.46
CA SER A 204 3.41 -23.51 6.44
C SER A 204 4.07 -23.25 5.08
N THR A 205 4.84 -24.22 4.57
CA THR A 205 5.33 -24.21 3.20
C THR A 205 4.12 -24.33 2.26
N VAL A 206 3.66 -23.20 1.73
CA VAL A 206 2.55 -23.17 0.78
C VAL A 206 3.06 -23.67 -0.56
N GLU A 207 2.51 -24.79 -1.03
CA GLU A 207 2.82 -25.34 -2.34
C GLU A 207 2.15 -24.51 -3.44
N ARG A 208 2.95 -23.97 -4.36
CA ARG A 208 2.45 -23.29 -5.57
C ARG A 208 1.86 -24.32 -6.54
N LYS A 209 0.57 -24.19 -6.84
CA LYS A 209 -0.19 -24.99 -7.82
C LYS A 209 -0.63 -24.09 -8.98
N THR A 210 0.26 -23.90 -9.94
CA THR A 210 -0.02 -23.18 -11.20
C THR A 210 -0.50 -24.16 -12.29
N LEU A 211 -1.17 -23.64 -13.33
CA LEU A 211 -1.63 -24.45 -14.46
C LEU A 211 -0.48 -25.23 -15.12
N ARG A 212 0.71 -24.61 -15.23
CA ARG A 212 1.91 -25.20 -15.83
C ARG A 212 2.47 -26.37 -15.01
N ARG A 213 2.34 -26.34 -13.68
CA ARG A 213 2.73 -27.45 -12.79
C ARG A 213 1.71 -28.59 -12.80
N LEU A 214 0.41 -28.26 -12.80
CA LEU A 214 -0.65 -29.25 -12.84
C LEU A 214 -0.73 -29.98 -14.20
N LEU A 215 -0.33 -29.31 -15.28
CA LEU A 215 -0.38 -29.83 -16.65
C LEU A 215 0.98 -29.65 -17.35
N PRO A 216 1.98 -30.49 -17.04
CA PRO A 216 3.34 -30.32 -17.56
C PRO A 216 3.51 -30.70 -19.03
N THR A 217 2.51 -31.33 -19.66
CA THR A 217 2.58 -31.79 -21.05
C THR A 217 1.36 -31.35 -21.87
N PRO A 218 1.52 -31.08 -23.18
CA PRO A 218 0.41 -30.69 -24.05
C PRO A 218 -0.76 -31.69 -24.03
N PHE A 219 -0.46 -32.99 -23.93
CA PHE A 219 -1.48 -34.03 -23.86
C PHE A 219 -2.29 -33.98 -22.55
N ALA A 220 -1.65 -33.66 -21.42
CA ALA A 220 -2.34 -33.48 -20.16
C ALA A 220 -3.33 -32.31 -20.23
N VAL A 221 -2.93 -31.19 -20.87
CA VAL A 221 -3.80 -30.02 -21.09
C VAL A 221 -5.05 -30.40 -21.88
N LEU A 222 -4.89 -31.18 -22.95
CA LEU A 222 -6.00 -31.62 -23.79
C LEU A 222 -6.95 -32.57 -23.04
N LYS A 223 -6.41 -33.50 -22.25
CA LYS A 223 -7.21 -34.44 -21.45
C LYS A 223 -8.04 -33.74 -20.38
N SER A 224 -7.47 -32.75 -19.70
CA SER A 224 -8.11 -32.02 -18.60
C SER A 224 -8.71 -30.68 -19.03
N PHE A 225 -8.96 -30.48 -20.33
CA PHE A 225 -9.33 -29.19 -20.90
C PHE A 225 -10.63 -28.61 -20.30
N PHE A 226 -11.68 -29.43 -20.18
CA PHE A 226 -12.96 -29.05 -19.59
C PHE A 226 -13.06 -29.30 -18.08
N SER A 227 -11.98 -29.76 -17.45
CA SER A 227 -11.97 -30.04 -16.00
C SER A 227 -11.78 -28.77 -15.18
N THR A 228 -12.53 -28.64 -14.10
CA THR A 228 -12.33 -27.60 -13.08
C THR A 228 -11.00 -27.85 -12.36
N MET A 229 -10.22 -26.79 -12.18
CA MET A 229 -8.95 -26.81 -11.46
C MET A 229 -8.96 -25.83 -10.30
N GLU A 230 -8.23 -26.18 -9.25
CA GLU A 230 -7.94 -25.33 -8.11
C GLU A 230 -6.49 -24.89 -8.23
N LEU A 231 -6.31 -23.62 -8.57
CA LEU A 231 -5.01 -22.98 -8.62
C LEU A 231 -4.73 -22.37 -7.25
N GLN A 232 -3.48 -22.50 -6.81
CA GLN A 232 -3.03 -21.98 -5.53
C GLN A 232 -1.71 -21.25 -5.72
N GLU A 233 -1.64 -20.00 -5.28
CA GLU A 233 -0.47 -19.15 -5.43
C GLU A 233 -0.15 -18.46 -4.10
N PRO A 234 1.11 -18.47 -3.66
CA PRO A 234 1.51 -17.66 -2.52
C PRO A 234 1.27 -16.17 -2.81
N THR A 235 0.71 -15.46 -1.84
CA THR A 235 0.50 -14.01 -1.91
C THR A 235 1.40 -13.30 -0.90
N PHE A 236 1.83 -12.09 -1.24
CA PHE A 236 2.27 -11.13 -0.24
C PHE A 236 1.02 -10.53 0.41
N LYS A 237 0.89 -10.71 1.74
CA LYS A 237 -0.26 -10.19 2.49
C LYS A 237 -0.31 -8.68 2.38
N GLU A 238 0.83 -8.04 2.56
CA GLU A 238 1.00 -6.60 2.40
C GLU A 238 2.25 -6.31 1.58
N LEU A 239 2.11 -5.37 0.65
CA LEU A 239 3.17 -4.95 -0.25
C LEU A 239 3.18 -3.44 -0.34
N VAL A 240 4.32 -2.81 -0.11
CA VAL A 240 4.50 -1.35 -0.23
C VAL A 240 5.49 -1.07 -1.34
N ILE A 241 5.13 -0.20 -2.26
CA ILE A 241 6.00 0.30 -3.33
C ILE A 241 6.33 1.76 -3.08
N LEU A 242 7.60 2.12 -3.26
CA LEU A 242 8.10 3.49 -3.30
C LEU A 242 8.83 3.71 -4.63
N TYR A 243 8.42 4.75 -5.37
CA TYR A 243 9.04 5.11 -6.65
C TYR A 243 8.92 6.61 -6.95
N ARG A 244 9.76 7.12 -7.84
CA ARG A 244 9.69 8.50 -8.38
C ARG A 244 9.71 8.45 -9.90
N MET A 245 8.86 9.22 -10.56
CA MET A 245 8.87 9.33 -12.03
C MET A 245 9.93 10.33 -12.51
N ASP A 246 10.51 10.10 -13.69
CA ASP A 246 11.49 11.02 -14.30
C ASP A 246 10.84 12.35 -14.68
N LYS A 247 9.57 12.32 -15.10
CA LYS A 247 8.79 13.51 -15.47
C LYS A 247 7.40 13.46 -14.84
N PRO A 248 6.79 14.62 -14.53
CA PRO A 248 5.40 14.67 -14.11
C PRO A 248 4.47 14.19 -15.23
N GLU A 249 3.37 13.53 -14.85
CA GLU A 249 2.32 13.11 -15.78
C GLU A 249 1.26 14.22 -15.93
N GLY A 250 0.91 14.55 -17.18
CA GLY A 250 -0.18 15.50 -17.47
C GLY A 250 0.12 16.95 -17.08
N ASP A 251 -0.81 17.58 -16.35
CA ASP A 251 -0.76 19.00 -15.94
C ASP A 251 -0.13 19.20 -14.55
N GLN A 252 0.45 18.14 -13.96
CA GLN A 252 1.09 18.23 -12.64
C GLN A 252 2.39 19.04 -12.71
N LYS A 253 2.63 19.87 -11.70
CA LYS A 253 3.89 20.63 -11.58
C LYS A 253 5.04 19.67 -11.30
N ALA A 254 6.17 19.89 -11.96
CA ALA A 254 7.40 19.18 -11.64
C ALA A 254 7.89 19.57 -10.24
N ALA A 255 8.53 18.63 -9.55
CA ALA A 255 9.22 18.95 -8.30
C ALA A 255 10.48 19.80 -8.57
N VAL A 256 11.07 20.34 -7.51
CA VAL A 256 12.32 21.09 -7.57
C VAL A 256 13.40 20.21 -8.23
N GLY A 257 13.89 20.61 -9.41
CA GLY A 257 14.84 19.84 -10.22
C GLY A 257 14.26 19.11 -11.43
N GLY A 258 12.95 19.24 -11.70
CA GLY A 258 12.31 18.75 -12.94
C GLY A 258 11.83 17.29 -12.90
N ALA A 259 12.11 16.58 -11.80
CA ALA A 259 11.62 15.22 -11.59
C ALA A 259 10.11 15.19 -11.28
N GLY A 260 9.48 14.06 -11.56
CA GLY A 260 8.12 13.78 -11.10
C GLY A 260 8.04 13.58 -9.58
N PRO A 261 6.82 13.49 -9.03
CA PRO A 261 6.64 13.37 -7.58
C PRO A 261 7.05 11.98 -7.06
N LEU A 262 7.44 11.95 -5.78
CA LEU A 262 7.65 10.70 -5.05
C LEU A 262 6.29 10.08 -4.69
N VAL A 263 6.11 8.80 -5.01
CA VAL A 263 4.86 8.08 -4.80
C VAL A 263 5.10 6.86 -3.92
N ILE A 264 4.25 6.74 -2.90
CA ILE A 264 4.21 5.56 -2.03
C ILE A 264 2.80 4.97 -2.05
N LYS A 265 2.69 3.67 -2.30
CA LYS A 265 1.42 2.94 -2.34
C LYS A 265 1.54 1.61 -1.63
N SER A 266 0.46 1.19 -0.97
CA SER A 266 0.35 -0.13 -0.35
C SER A 266 -0.74 -0.96 -1.01
N PHE A 267 -0.49 -2.26 -1.09
CA PHE A 267 -1.38 -3.26 -1.65
C PHE A 267 -1.55 -4.41 -0.67
N HIS A 268 -2.71 -5.05 -0.68
CA HIS A 268 -2.97 -6.27 0.07
C HIS A 268 -3.22 -7.47 -0.84
N ASP A 269 -2.84 -8.66 -0.37
CA ASP A 269 -3.08 -9.95 -1.01
C ASP A 269 -2.68 -9.99 -2.50
N VAL A 270 -1.45 -9.59 -2.78
CA VAL A 270 -0.86 -9.59 -4.14
C VAL A 270 -0.24 -10.96 -4.41
N PRO A 271 -0.71 -11.73 -5.41
CA PRO A 271 -0.09 -12.99 -5.81
C PRO A 271 1.34 -12.75 -6.25
N MET A 272 2.27 -13.62 -5.84
CA MET A 272 3.68 -13.45 -6.18
C MET A 272 3.90 -13.40 -7.71
N ALA A 273 3.19 -14.23 -8.46
CA ALA A 273 3.20 -14.21 -9.92
C ALA A 273 2.77 -12.87 -10.56
N ASP A 274 1.90 -12.11 -9.90
CA ASP A 274 1.28 -10.90 -10.44
C ASP A 274 1.90 -9.61 -9.82
N VAL A 275 3.07 -9.70 -9.17
CA VAL A 275 3.73 -8.56 -8.51
C VAL A 275 4.06 -7.44 -9.50
N GLU A 276 4.34 -7.76 -10.75
CA GLU A 276 4.59 -6.77 -11.81
C GLU A 276 3.45 -5.76 -11.98
N MET A 277 2.22 -6.13 -11.62
CA MET A 277 1.06 -5.27 -11.76
C MET A 277 1.09 -4.06 -10.83
N VAL A 278 1.86 -4.12 -9.73
CA VAL A 278 1.91 -3.04 -8.72
C VAL A 278 2.71 -1.83 -9.20
N PHE A 279 3.51 -2.01 -10.24
CA PHE A 279 4.28 -0.93 -10.86
C PHE A 279 3.38 -0.08 -11.76
N PRO A 280 3.61 1.24 -11.82
CA PRO A 280 2.97 2.09 -12.82
C PRO A 280 3.50 1.80 -14.24
N GLU A 281 2.77 2.27 -15.25
CA GLU A 281 3.24 2.30 -16.65
C GLU A 281 3.63 0.91 -17.22
N VAL A 282 2.81 -0.09 -16.91
CA VAL A 282 2.93 -1.43 -17.46
C VAL A 282 2.54 -1.42 -18.95
N ARG A 283 3.50 -1.71 -19.83
CA ARG A 283 3.28 -1.86 -21.26
C ARG A 283 2.78 -3.28 -21.53
N ILE A 284 1.56 -3.38 -22.05
CA ILE A 284 1.01 -4.65 -22.53
C ILE A 284 1.69 -4.96 -23.86
N THR A 285 2.59 -5.95 -23.86
CA THR A 285 3.19 -6.40 -25.11
C THR A 285 2.23 -7.34 -25.84
N VAL A 286 2.29 -7.27 -27.18
CA VAL A 286 1.52 -8.19 -28.02
C VAL A 286 2.12 -9.59 -27.89
N LYS A 287 1.25 -10.59 -27.73
CA LYS A 287 1.69 -11.98 -27.68
C LYS A 287 2.42 -12.33 -28.99
N PHE A 288 3.50 -13.11 -28.87
CA PHE A 288 4.30 -13.55 -30.02
C PHE A 288 3.44 -14.20 -31.11
N LEU A 289 2.40 -14.95 -30.73
CA LEU A 289 1.48 -15.58 -31.68
C LEU A 289 0.64 -14.57 -32.47
N ASP A 290 0.08 -13.56 -31.82
CA ASP A 290 -0.70 -12.53 -32.53
C ASP A 290 0.21 -11.76 -33.51
N MET A 291 1.46 -11.52 -33.12
CA MET A 291 2.49 -10.99 -34.03
C MET A 291 2.77 -11.95 -35.20
N LEU A 292 2.98 -13.24 -34.93
CA LEU A 292 3.27 -14.25 -35.95
C LEU A 292 2.11 -14.43 -36.94
N ILE A 293 0.86 -14.49 -36.47
CA ILE A 293 -0.33 -14.57 -37.32
C ILE A 293 -0.42 -13.34 -38.21
N ASN A 294 -0.19 -12.14 -37.66
CA ASN A 294 -0.22 -10.90 -38.44
C ASN A 294 0.92 -10.83 -39.47
N VAL A 295 2.13 -11.23 -39.10
CA VAL A 295 3.28 -11.28 -40.01
C VAL A 295 3.08 -12.33 -41.10
N THR A 296 2.60 -13.52 -40.77
CA THR A 296 2.33 -14.57 -41.77
C THR A 296 1.20 -14.18 -42.73
N LEU A 297 0.11 -13.60 -42.24
CA LEU A 297 -0.95 -13.04 -43.09
C LEU A 297 -0.43 -11.92 -43.98
N MET A 298 0.45 -11.06 -43.47
CA MET A 298 1.07 -9.98 -44.23
C MET A 298 2.00 -10.53 -45.32
N ILE A 299 2.84 -11.52 -45.02
CA ILE A 299 3.69 -12.21 -45.99
C ILE A 299 2.85 -12.87 -47.08
N VAL A 300 1.77 -13.58 -46.73
CA VAL A 300 0.86 -14.20 -47.70
C VAL A 300 0.21 -13.14 -48.59
N ALA A 301 -0.24 -12.02 -48.00
CA ALA A 301 -0.82 -10.91 -48.77
C ALA A 301 0.19 -10.29 -49.74
N VAL A 302 1.43 -10.04 -49.29
CA VAL A 302 2.52 -9.49 -50.13
C VAL A 302 2.92 -10.48 -51.22
N PHE A 303 3.04 -11.76 -50.91
CA PHE A 303 3.39 -12.79 -51.90
C PHE A 303 2.29 -12.94 -52.96
N THR A 304 1.03 -12.93 -52.53
CA THR A 304 -0.13 -12.94 -53.44
C THR A 304 -0.12 -11.69 -54.33
N PHE A 305 0.19 -10.52 -53.78
CA PHE A 305 0.28 -9.26 -54.53
C PHE A 305 1.45 -9.23 -55.54
N ILE A 306 2.63 -9.69 -55.15
CA ILE A 306 3.80 -9.79 -56.05
C ILE A 306 3.54 -10.82 -57.16
N GLY A 307 2.92 -11.97 -56.83
CA GLY A 307 2.52 -12.98 -57.81
C GLY A 307 1.52 -12.45 -58.85
N THR A 308 0.63 -11.54 -58.45
CA THR A 308 -0.27 -10.84 -59.39
C THR A 308 0.45 -9.81 -60.27
N LEU A 309 1.54 -9.21 -59.81
CA LEU A 309 2.33 -8.24 -60.59
C LEU A 309 3.34 -8.88 -61.55
N MET A 310 3.94 -10.02 -61.18
CA MET A 310 5.05 -10.65 -61.91
C MET A 310 4.63 -11.61 -63.05
N GLY A 311 3.33 -11.83 -63.27
CA GLY A 311 2.87 -12.34 -64.57
C GLY A 311 2.43 -13.81 -64.65
N SER A 312 1.47 -14.24 -63.84
CA SER A 312 0.72 -15.49 -64.11
C SER A 312 -0.74 -15.48 -63.62
N ILE A 313 -1.18 -14.39 -62.99
CA ILE A 313 -2.51 -14.29 -62.39
C ILE A 313 -3.17 -13.03 -62.97
N VAL A 314 -4.26 -13.19 -63.71
CA VAL A 314 -5.04 -12.07 -64.25
C VAL A 314 -5.64 -11.27 -63.08
N TRP A 315 -5.75 -9.94 -63.23
CA TRP A 315 -6.55 -9.09 -62.35
C TRP A 315 -8.03 -9.48 -62.45
N SER A 316 -8.38 -10.61 -61.84
CA SER A 316 -9.71 -11.17 -61.76
C SER A 316 -10.42 -10.61 -60.54
N THR A 317 -11.74 -10.55 -60.57
CA THR A 317 -12.57 -10.16 -59.41
C THR A 317 -12.26 -11.02 -58.17
N GLN A 318 -11.83 -12.27 -58.37
CA GLN A 318 -11.44 -13.19 -57.31
C GLN A 318 -10.15 -12.76 -56.58
N THR A 319 -9.13 -12.27 -57.29
CA THR A 319 -7.85 -11.89 -56.67
C THR A 319 -7.96 -10.59 -55.89
N ILE A 320 -8.74 -9.63 -56.41
CA ILE A 320 -9.09 -8.40 -55.69
C ILE A 320 -9.86 -8.75 -54.41
N SER A 321 -10.85 -9.65 -54.49
CA SER A 321 -11.62 -10.07 -53.30
C SER A 321 -10.75 -10.75 -52.24
N LEU A 322 -9.76 -11.56 -52.64
CA LEU A 322 -8.83 -12.24 -51.74
C LEU A 322 -7.90 -11.24 -51.03
N ILE A 323 -7.37 -10.27 -51.76
CA ILE A 323 -6.55 -9.18 -51.18
C ILE A 323 -7.40 -8.34 -50.22
N SER A 324 -8.62 -7.95 -50.60
CA SER A 324 -9.54 -7.22 -49.73
C SER A 324 -9.89 -8.01 -48.46
N MET A 325 -10.09 -9.32 -48.57
CA MET A 325 -10.35 -10.21 -47.43
C MET A 325 -9.13 -10.30 -46.50
N LEU A 326 -7.92 -10.43 -47.04
CA LEU A 326 -6.66 -10.44 -46.29
C LEU A 326 -6.44 -9.11 -45.56
N CYS A 327 -6.59 -7.97 -46.25
CA CYS A 327 -6.52 -6.64 -45.64
C CYS A 327 -7.58 -6.46 -44.54
N GLY A 328 -8.82 -6.92 -44.78
CA GLY A 328 -9.89 -6.90 -43.79
C GLY A 328 -9.56 -7.74 -42.55
N LYS A 329 -8.93 -8.91 -42.73
CA LYS A 329 -8.47 -9.76 -41.62
C LYS A 329 -7.33 -9.13 -40.82
N VAL A 330 -6.38 -8.48 -41.48
CA VAL A 330 -5.30 -7.74 -40.81
C VAL A 330 -5.88 -6.57 -40.01
N ALA A 331 -6.80 -5.79 -40.59
CA ALA A 331 -7.49 -4.71 -39.89
C ALA A 331 -8.29 -5.24 -38.69
N GLN A 332 -9.07 -6.31 -38.86
CA GLN A 332 -9.81 -6.97 -37.79
C GLN A 332 -8.89 -7.43 -36.65
N SER A 333 -7.72 -7.97 -36.98
CA SER A 333 -6.71 -8.40 -36.01
C SER A 333 -6.16 -7.22 -35.22
N ILE A 334 -5.83 -6.10 -35.88
CA ILE A 334 -5.37 -4.87 -35.22
C ILE A 334 -6.46 -4.33 -34.28
N PHE A 335 -7.72 -4.24 -34.71
CA PHE A 335 -8.83 -3.83 -33.84
C PHE A 335 -9.04 -4.79 -32.66
N ALA A 336 -8.87 -6.10 -32.88
CA ALA A 336 -8.95 -7.09 -31.81
C ALA A 336 -7.83 -6.91 -30.78
N LEU A 337 -6.61 -6.55 -31.20
CA LEU A 337 -5.51 -6.21 -30.31
C LEU A 337 -5.80 -4.96 -29.48
N MET A 338 -6.34 -3.91 -30.11
CA MET A 338 -6.74 -2.69 -29.40
C MET A 338 -7.82 -2.98 -28.34
N ASN A 339 -8.85 -3.77 -28.72
CA ASN A 339 -9.92 -4.15 -27.80
C ASN A 339 -9.42 -5.04 -26.65
N LYS A 340 -8.46 -5.93 -26.92
CA LYS A 340 -7.78 -6.72 -25.89
C LYS A 340 -7.07 -5.77 -24.92
N GLN A 341 -6.21 -4.87 -25.42
CA GLN A 341 -5.48 -3.92 -24.58
C GLN A 341 -6.41 -3.11 -23.67
N VAL A 342 -7.46 -2.48 -24.22
CA VAL A 342 -8.41 -1.68 -23.42
C VAL A 342 -9.09 -2.50 -22.32
N ARG A 343 -9.57 -3.72 -22.63
CA ARG A 343 -10.21 -4.59 -21.64
C ARG A 343 -9.24 -5.02 -20.55
N TYR A 344 -8.00 -5.35 -20.90
CA TYR A 344 -7.00 -5.78 -19.94
C TYR A 344 -6.56 -4.62 -19.05
N THR A 345 -6.26 -3.45 -19.60
CA THR A 345 -5.95 -2.26 -18.80
C THR A 345 -7.08 -1.96 -17.80
N ALA A 346 -8.34 -2.10 -18.21
CA ALA A 346 -9.48 -1.94 -17.31
C ALA A 346 -9.54 -3.03 -16.21
N MET A 347 -9.30 -4.30 -16.54
CA MET A 347 -9.25 -5.39 -15.55
C MET A 347 -8.09 -5.21 -14.55
N MET A 348 -6.91 -4.84 -15.04
CA MET A 348 -5.73 -4.57 -14.21
C MET A 348 -5.98 -3.37 -13.28
N ALA A 349 -6.53 -2.28 -13.80
CA ALA A 349 -6.90 -1.12 -13.00
C ALA A 349 -7.93 -1.48 -11.92
N ASN A 350 -8.93 -2.32 -12.22
CA ASN A 350 -9.90 -2.79 -11.23
C ASN A 350 -9.26 -3.67 -10.16
N GLN A 351 -8.37 -4.58 -10.54
CA GLN A 351 -7.63 -5.43 -9.59
C GLN A 351 -6.73 -4.58 -8.69
N LEU A 352 -5.96 -3.66 -9.27
CA LEU A 352 -5.10 -2.74 -8.52
C LEU A 352 -5.93 -1.86 -7.59
N LYS A 353 -7.06 -1.32 -8.04
CA LYS A 353 -7.95 -0.52 -7.21
C LYS A 353 -8.52 -1.33 -6.05
N SER A 354 -8.92 -2.58 -6.28
CA SER A 354 -9.44 -3.44 -5.21
C SER A 354 -8.38 -3.82 -4.18
N LYS A 355 -7.12 -3.90 -4.60
CA LYS A 355 -6.00 -4.31 -3.75
C LYS A 355 -5.23 -3.13 -3.14
N SER A 356 -5.37 -1.94 -3.69
CA SER A 356 -4.79 -0.72 -3.14
C SER A 356 -5.41 -0.44 -1.77
N SER A 357 -4.61 -0.49 -0.72
CA SER A 357 -5.07 -0.26 0.66
C SER A 357 -4.99 1.22 1.00
N ASN A 358 -3.77 1.75 1.03
CA ASN A 358 -3.49 3.12 1.46
C ASN A 358 -2.39 3.73 0.58
N SER A 359 -2.37 5.05 0.46
CA SER A 359 -1.40 5.75 -0.40
C SER A 359 -0.87 7.01 0.26
N GLN A 360 0.36 7.38 -0.10
CA GLN A 360 1.01 8.62 0.29
C GLN A 360 0.97 8.83 1.82
N ILE A 361 0.54 10.01 2.28
CA ILE A 361 0.53 10.36 3.70
C ILE A 361 -0.34 9.43 4.54
N GLY A 362 -1.43 8.91 3.98
CA GLY A 362 -2.32 7.98 4.68
C GLY A 362 -1.58 6.70 5.07
N LEU A 363 -0.78 6.15 4.16
CA LEU A 363 0.03 4.96 4.43
C LEU A 363 1.11 5.25 5.47
N LEU A 364 1.78 6.39 5.35
CA LEU A 364 2.83 6.79 6.28
C LEU A 364 2.30 6.87 7.71
N MET A 365 1.21 7.63 7.91
CA MET A 365 0.57 7.81 9.20
C MET A 365 0.05 6.51 9.78
N HIS A 366 -0.66 5.72 8.97
CA HIS A 366 -1.15 4.43 9.41
C HIS A 366 -0.02 3.49 9.85
N THR A 367 1.11 3.49 9.13
CA THR A 367 2.27 2.65 9.48
C THR A 367 2.88 3.10 10.80
N MET A 368 3.11 4.41 10.97
CA MET A 368 3.65 4.97 12.22
C MET A 368 2.75 4.69 13.42
N GLU A 369 1.45 4.93 13.28
CA GLU A 369 0.47 4.68 14.34
C GLU A 369 0.41 3.19 14.66
N SER A 370 0.32 2.32 13.64
CA SER A 370 0.29 0.88 13.84
C SER A 370 1.55 0.36 14.52
N MET A 371 2.71 0.91 14.20
CA MET A 371 3.99 0.58 14.82
C MET A 371 4.01 0.96 16.30
N GLU A 372 3.72 2.22 16.61
CA GLU A 372 3.65 2.73 17.98
C GLU A 372 2.70 1.86 18.84
N ASP A 373 1.51 1.57 18.30
CA ASP A 373 0.49 0.79 18.99
C ASP A 373 0.92 -0.67 19.22
N GLN A 374 1.61 -1.29 18.26
CA GLN A 374 2.11 -2.67 18.39
C GLN A 374 3.18 -2.77 19.47
N GLU A 375 4.20 -1.93 19.41
CA GLU A 375 5.30 -1.95 20.37
C GLU A 375 4.82 -1.64 21.81
N CYS A 376 3.88 -0.70 21.94
CA CYS A 376 3.25 -0.36 23.21
C CYS A 376 2.50 -1.57 23.80
N LYS A 377 1.74 -2.29 22.96
CA LYS A 377 1.01 -3.51 23.38
C LYS A 377 1.96 -4.62 23.79
N GLU A 378 3.04 -4.85 23.06
CA GLU A 378 4.04 -5.87 23.37
C GLU A 378 4.73 -5.59 24.72
N MET A 379 5.08 -4.34 24.99
CA MET A 379 5.66 -3.95 26.28
C MET A 379 4.68 -4.12 27.45
N ILE A 380 3.44 -3.66 27.27
CA ILE A 380 2.40 -3.79 28.29
C ILE A 380 2.14 -5.27 28.60
N LEU A 381 2.01 -6.11 27.57
CA LEU A 381 1.74 -7.54 27.72
C LEU A 381 2.91 -8.25 28.41
N SER A 382 4.15 -8.00 27.95
CA SER A 382 5.37 -8.57 28.54
C SER A 382 5.53 -8.21 30.02
N TYR A 383 5.32 -6.93 30.38
CA TYR A 383 5.40 -6.49 31.78
C TYR A 383 4.27 -7.10 32.63
N SER A 384 3.05 -7.18 32.08
CA SER A 384 1.89 -7.74 32.79
C SER A 384 2.10 -9.21 33.12
N ILE A 385 2.63 -10.01 32.19
CA ILE A 385 2.94 -11.43 32.38
C ILE A 385 4.01 -11.60 33.47
N LEU A 386 5.12 -10.87 33.37
CA LEU A 386 6.19 -10.94 34.38
C LEU A 386 5.69 -10.58 35.78
N THR A 387 4.81 -9.58 35.88
CA THR A 387 4.27 -9.15 37.16
C THR A 387 3.25 -10.15 37.71
N ALA A 388 2.40 -10.74 36.86
CA ALA A 388 1.41 -11.73 37.26
C ALA A 388 2.03 -13.06 37.74
N HIS A 389 3.12 -13.51 37.08
CA HIS A 389 3.84 -14.71 37.50
C HIS A 389 4.69 -14.49 38.76
N GLY A 390 5.14 -13.25 39.02
CA GLY A 390 5.90 -12.89 40.21
C GLY A 390 7.25 -13.61 40.36
N LYS A 391 7.78 -14.16 39.26
CA LYS A 391 9.02 -14.95 39.20
C LYS A 391 9.89 -14.47 38.05
N SER A 392 11.19 -14.75 38.15
CA SER A 392 12.10 -14.50 37.04
C SER A 392 11.86 -15.51 35.91
N MET A 393 11.72 -15.02 34.68
CA MET A 393 11.42 -15.83 33.49
C MET A 393 12.45 -15.59 32.38
N THR A 394 12.66 -16.59 31.53
CA THR A 394 13.45 -16.45 30.30
C THR A 394 12.63 -15.82 29.18
N LEU A 395 13.28 -15.30 28.12
CA LEU A 395 12.57 -14.73 26.96
C LEU A 395 11.53 -15.70 26.39
N LYS A 396 11.91 -16.98 26.20
CA LYS A 396 11.00 -18.01 25.66
C LYS A 396 9.79 -18.27 26.56
N GLU A 397 9.98 -18.25 27.87
CA GLU A 397 8.87 -18.45 28.81
C GLU A 397 7.90 -17.26 28.80
N ILE A 398 8.43 -16.03 28.68
CA ILE A 398 7.60 -14.82 28.56
C ILE A 398 6.82 -14.86 27.24
N ASP A 399 7.50 -15.20 26.16
CA ASP A 399 6.94 -15.33 24.82
C ASP A 399 5.76 -16.30 24.78
N THR A 400 6.00 -17.57 25.18
CA THR A 400 4.96 -18.59 25.24
C THR A 400 3.80 -18.20 26.16
N ALA A 401 4.07 -17.50 27.27
CA ALA A 401 3.01 -17.04 28.17
C ALA A 401 2.17 -15.91 27.55
N CYS A 402 2.80 -15.00 26.79
CA CYS A 402 2.11 -13.96 26.02
C CYS A 402 1.23 -14.58 24.93
N GLU A 403 1.76 -15.51 24.14
CA GLU A 403 1.03 -16.23 23.09
C GLU A 403 -0.15 -17.04 23.64
N ALA A 404 0.07 -17.79 24.73
CA ALA A 404 -1.00 -18.54 25.39
C ALA A 404 -2.11 -17.60 25.89
N LEU A 405 -1.75 -16.45 26.46
CA LEU A 405 -2.73 -15.44 26.87
C LEU A 405 -3.53 -14.93 25.66
N MET A 406 -2.85 -14.63 24.55
CA MET A 406 -3.51 -14.12 23.33
C MET A 406 -4.47 -15.15 22.72
N HIS A 407 -4.03 -16.41 22.64
CA HIS A 407 -4.84 -17.51 22.13
C HIS A 407 -6.06 -17.77 23.02
N ASP A 408 -5.87 -17.92 24.34
CA ASP A 408 -6.94 -18.32 25.25
C ASP A 408 -8.01 -17.25 25.45
N HIS A 409 -7.66 -15.96 25.31
CA HIS A 409 -8.58 -14.86 25.59
C HIS A 409 -9.15 -14.19 24.34
N PHE A 410 -8.35 -14.10 23.28
CA PHE A 410 -8.75 -13.39 22.06
C PHE A 410 -8.93 -14.35 20.88
N GLY A 411 -8.59 -15.64 21.02
CA GLY A 411 -8.62 -16.60 19.91
C GLY A 411 -7.58 -16.28 18.83
N LEU A 412 -6.53 -15.54 19.19
CA LEU A 412 -5.51 -15.06 18.26
C LEU A 412 -4.31 -16.02 18.30
N ASN A 413 -3.99 -16.65 17.16
CA ASN A 413 -2.75 -17.39 16.97
C ASN A 413 -1.71 -16.44 16.36
N VAL A 414 -0.87 -15.85 17.20
CA VAL A 414 0.09 -14.80 16.84
C VAL A 414 1.46 -15.17 17.42
N ASP A 415 2.48 -15.08 16.58
CA ASP A 415 3.90 -15.16 16.93
C ASP A 415 4.30 -13.84 17.60
N PHE A 416 4.62 -13.88 18.90
CA PHE A 416 4.84 -12.68 19.70
C PHE A 416 6.32 -12.25 19.67
N ASP A 417 6.62 -10.96 19.42
CA ASP A 417 7.99 -10.46 19.52
C ASP A 417 8.28 -9.97 20.94
N VAL A 418 8.82 -10.87 21.76
CA VAL A 418 9.21 -10.53 23.14
C VAL A 418 10.55 -9.79 23.22
N GLU A 419 11.44 -9.94 22.25
CA GLU A 419 12.83 -9.46 22.36
C GLU A 419 12.85 -7.93 22.35
N GLY A 420 12.18 -7.33 21.36
CA GLY A 420 12.07 -5.87 21.24
C GLY A 420 11.42 -5.23 22.47
N ALA A 421 10.35 -5.86 22.98
CA ALA A 421 9.63 -5.41 24.16
C ALA A 421 10.51 -5.42 25.42
N ILE A 422 11.24 -6.52 25.66
CA ILE A 422 12.10 -6.65 26.86
C ILE A 422 13.28 -5.69 26.81
N VAL A 423 13.89 -5.46 25.64
CA VAL A 423 14.97 -4.46 25.48
C VAL A 423 14.50 -3.06 25.89
N LYS A 424 13.30 -2.66 25.47
CA LYS A 424 12.72 -1.37 25.84
C LYS A 424 12.34 -1.31 27.32
N LEU A 425 11.73 -2.38 27.86
CA LEU A 425 11.43 -2.47 29.29
C LEU A 425 12.68 -2.39 30.17
N LEU A 426 13.81 -2.94 29.73
CA LEU A 426 15.11 -2.81 30.41
C LEU A 426 15.64 -1.37 30.34
N ARG A 427 15.56 -0.73 29.16
CA ARG A 427 15.97 0.67 28.97
C ARG A 427 15.20 1.61 29.90
N GLU A 428 13.90 1.39 30.02
CA GLU A 428 12.99 2.13 30.90
C GLU A 428 13.11 1.74 32.37
N ARG A 429 13.95 0.74 32.70
CA ARG A 429 14.09 0.16 34.04
C ARG A 429 12.74 -0.30 34.59
N LEU A 430 11.86 -0.84 33.76
CA LEU A 430 10.62 -1.48 34.18
C LEU A 430 10.83 -2.98 34.39
N VAL A 431 11.84 -3.55 33.76
CA VAL A 431 12.34 -4.92 33.97
C VAL A 431 13.80 -4.85 34.41
N GLU A 432 14.21 -5.80 35.26
CA GLU A 432 15.58 -5.96 35.74
C GLU A 432 16.09 -7.36 35.36
N GLN A 433 17.36 -7.47 34.97
CA GLN A 433 18.01 -8.73 34.59
C GLN A 433 18.76 -9.29 35.80
N THR A 434 18.29 -10.41 36.37
CA THR A 434 18.75 -10.89 37.69
C THR A 434 19.86 -11.94 37.58
N SER A 435 19.91 -12.73 36.51
CA SER A 435 20.92 -13.81 36.34
C SER A 435 21.11 -14.21 34.87
N GLY A 436 21.72 -13.33 34.08
CA GLY A 436 22.09 -13.60 32.68
C GLY A 436 20.88 -13.68 31.73
N VAL A 437 20.09 -14.75 31.79
CA VAL A 437 18.97 -15.01 30.85
C VAL A 437 17.61 -14.79 31.52
N LEU A 438 17.60 -14.48 32.82
CA LEU A 438 16.37 -14.31 33.61
C LEU A 438 16.01 -12.83 33.80
N TYR A 439 14.76 -12.52 33.47
CA TYR A 439 14.16 -11.19 33.54
C TYR A 439 13.08 -11.16 34.62
N THR A 440 13.02 -10.07 35.37
CA THR A 440 12.05 -9.89 36.46
C THR A 440 11.42 -8.51 36.37
N ALA A 441 10.09 -8.44 36.49
CA ALA A 441 9.38 -7.17 36.53
C ALA A 441 9.76 -6.38 37.79
N THR A 442 9.97 -5.08 37.62
CA THR A 442 10.02 -4.14 38.73
C THR A 442 8.65 -4.14 39.43
N PRO A 443 8.60 -4.16 40.78
CA PRO A 443 7.34 -4.06 41.51
C PRO A 443 6.49 -2.88 41.03
N LEU A 444 5.19 -3.12 40.80
CA LEU A 444 4.25 -2.18 40.18
C LEU A 444 4.33 -0.76 40.75
N LYS A 445 4.38 -0.63 42.09
CA LYS A 445 4.50 0.67 42.75
C LYS A 445 5.76 1.44 42.36
N LYS A 446 6.90 0.75 42.23
CA LYS A 446 8.18 1.35 41.83
C LYS A 446 8.20 1.65 40.33
N ALA A 447 7.55 0.81 39.51
CA ALA A 447 7.35 1.07 38.09
C ALA A 447 6.52 2.34 37.85
N LEU A 448 5.38 2.48 38.53
CA LEU A 448 4.54 3.69 38.49
C LEU A 448 5.33 4.94 38.90
N GLN A 449 6.08 4.89 40.00
CA GLN A 449 6.95 6.01 40.41
C GLN A 449 8.01 6.38 39.36
N ARG A 450 8.54 5.40 38.62
CA ARG A 450 9.50 5.64 37.55
C ARG A 450 8.83 6.33 36.35
N LEU A 451 7.65 5.85 35.94
CA LEU A 451 6.86 6.45 34.85
C LEU A 451 6.38 7.86 35.21
N ASP A 452 5.87 8.06 36.41
CA ASP A 452 5.42 9.35 36.95
C ASP A 452 6.55 10.37 36.94
N LYS A 453 7.71 9.99 37.48
CA LYS A 453 8.91 10.83 37.41
C LYS A 453 9.30 11.13 35.97
N LYS A 454 9.20 10.19 35.04
CA LYS A 454 9.52 10.44 33.63
C LYS A 454 8.56 11.47 33.04
N TRP A 455 7.27 11.29 33.25
CA TRP A 455 6.21 12.20 32.82
C TRP A 455 6.40 13.62 33.35
N ASP A 456 6.62 13.78 34.65
CA ASP A 456 6.85 15.08 35.30
C ASP A 456 8.07 15.81 34.75
N ASN A 457 9.08 15.07 34.29
CA ASN A 457 10.31 15.64 33.73
C ASN A 457 10.28 15.83 32.21
N LEU A 458 9.18 15.49 31.52
CA LEU A 458 9.03 15.74 30.08
C LEU A 458 9.08 17.24 29.78
N PHE A 459 8.44 18.05 30.62
CA PHE A 459 8.32 19.49 30.42
C PHE A 459 9.00 20.25 31.56
N ASN A 460 10.27 20.60 31.38
CA ASN A 460 10.95 21.53 32.28
C ASN A 460 10.63 22.97 31.90
N TYR A 461 9.39 23.41 32.16
CA TYR A 461 9.04 24.83 32.07
C TYR A 461 9.75 25.60 33.20
N ARG A 462 10.97 26.07 32.93
CA ARG A 462 11.67 27.01 33.81
C ARG A 462 11.10 28.40 33.55
N ASP A 463 10.12 28.77 34.35
CA ASP A 463 9.69 30.16 34.46
C ASP A 463 10.89 30.98 34.97
N THR A 464 11.62 31.68 34.09
CA THR A 464 12.58 32.72 34.52
C THR A 464 11.82 33.93 35.03
N ALA A 465 10.94 33.72 36.01
CA ALA A 465 10.15 34.75 36.65
C ALA A 465 9.80 34.32 38.07
N LYS A 466 10.70 34.60 39.02
CA LYS A 466 10.32 34.89 40.41
C LYS A 466 9.38 36.11 40.46
N LYS A 467 8.15 36.01 39.94
CA LYS A 467 7.10 37.04 40.03
C LYS A 467 5.71 36.42 39.89
N LEU A 468 5.38 35.38 40.67
CA LEU A 468 4.01 34.82 40.59
C LEU A 468 3.29 34.57 41.90
N ASP A 469 3.79 35.02 43.04
CA ASP A 469 3.04 34.91 44.31
C ASP A 469 1.85 35.92 44.43
N LYS A 470 1.56 36.67 43.35
CA LYS A 470 0.39 37.59 43.25
C LYS A 470 -0.58 37.23 42.13
N LYS A 471 -0.33 36.19 41.32
CA LYS A 471 -1.09 35.91 40.09
C LYS A 471 -2.26 34.94 40.30
N ASP A 472 -2.24 34.13 41.34
CA ASP A 472 -3.29 33.12 41.60
C ASP A 472 -4.68 33.73 41.88
N LYS A 473 -4.76 34.93 42.48
CA LYS A 473 -6.05 35.65 42.62
C LYS A 473 -6.55 36.24 41.30
N LYS A 474 -5.64 36.64 40.40
CA LYS A 474 -5.98 37.28 39.12
C LYS A 474 -6.39 36.26 38.05
N GLU A 475 -5.82 35.05 38.08
CA GLU A 475 -6.21 33.96 37.18
C GLU A 475 -7.59 33.38 37.52
N THR A 476 -7.97 33.39 38.80
CA THR A 476 -9.31 32.95 39.23
C THR A 476 -10.40 33.93 38.75
N GLU A 477 -10.14 35.24 38.79
CA GLU A 477 -11.01 36.28 38.21
C GLU A 477 -11.04 36.26 36.68
N ALA A 478 -9.90 35.94 36.03
CA ALA A 478 -9.82 35.82 34.58
C ALA A 478 -10.64 34.62 34.05
N ARG A 479 -10.63 33.47 34.74
CA ARG A 479 -11.45 32.28 34.39
C ARG A 479 -12.95 32.57 34.41
N ALA A 480 -13.42 33.40 35.35
CA ALA A 480 -14.81 33.86 35.37
C ALA A 480 -15.14 34.78 34.17
N GLY A 481 -14.18 35.59 33.72
CA GLY A 481 -14.31 36.41 32.51
C GLY A 481 -14.44 35.58 31.23
N TYR A 482 -13.69 34.48 31.11
CA TYR A 482 -13.79 33.57 29.96
C TYR A 482 -15.16 32.88 29.88
N GLN A 483 -15.71 32.42 31.00
CA GLN A 483 -17.04 31.80 31.04
C GLN A 483 -18.15 32.78 30.63
N ASN A 484 -18.05 34.05 31.05
CA ASN A 484 -18.99 35.09 30.62
C ASN A 484 -18.89 35.44 29.13
N ALA A 485 -17.66 35.44 28.59
CA ALA A 485 -17.43 35.66 27.15
C ALA A 485 -18.02 34.53 26.30
N GLU A 486 -17.89 33.28 26.75
CA GLU A 486 -18.44 32.11 26.08
C GLU A 486 -19.98 32.12 26.08
N ALA A 487 -20.60 32.45 27.21
CA ALA A 487 -22.05 32.60 27.31
C ALA A 487 -22.58 33.72 26.38
N THR A 488 -21.85 34.83 26.28
CA THR A 488 -22.20 35.94 25.38
C THR A 488 -22.10 35.53 23.92
N LEU A 489 -21.07 34.77 23.54
CA LEU A 489 -20.89 34.23 22.19
C LEU A 489 -22.00 33.25 21.82
N GLN A 490 -22.37 32.33 22.71
CA GLN A 490 -23.49 31.41 22.49
C GLN A 490 -24.81 32.15 22.30
N GLN A 491 -25.05 33.20 23.07
CA GLN A 491 -26.25 34.03 22.93
C GLN A 491 -26.27 34.78 21.59
N ASN A 492 -25.13 35.30 21.14
CA ASN A 492 -25.01 35.98 19.84
C ASN A 492 -25.22 35.02 18.66
N LEU A 493 -24.68 33.79 18.75
CA LEU A 493 -24.90 32.74 17.74
C LEU A 493 -26.39 32.35 17.67
N ALA A 494 -27.04 32.12 18.82
CA ALA A 494 -28.45 31.80 18.88
C ALA A 494 -29.35 32.92 18.31
N ASN A 495 -28.97 34.20 18.52
CA ASN A 495 -29.67 35.33 17.91
C ASN A 495 -29.45 35.38 16.39
N SER A 496 -28.23 35.13 15.91
CA SER A 496 -27.94 35.05 14.47
C SER A 496 -28.74 33.95 13.78
N ASP A 497 -28.85 32.77 14.41
CA ASP A 497 -29.63 31.66 13.87
C ASP A 497 -31.13 31.98 13.80
N ARG A 498 -31.67 32.67 14.81
CA ARG A 498 -33.06 33.17 14.78
C ARG A 498 -33.29 34.16 13.64
N ASP A 499 -32.35 35.06 13.39
CA ASP A 499 -32.49 36.03 12.30
C ASP A 499 -32.36 35.38 10.93
N ARG A 500 -31.47 34.38 10.77
CA ARG A 500 -31.41 33.53 9.57
C ARG A 500 -32.72 32.80 9.35
N ALA A 501 -33.33 32.22 10.39
CA ALA A 501 -34.62 31.54 10.29
C ALA A 501 -35.75 32.49 9.83
N LYS A 502 -35.78 33.74 10.30
CA LYS A 502 -36.75 34.76 9.83
C LYS A 502 -36.53 35.12 8.36
N VAL A 503 -35.29 35.17 7.89
CA VAL A 503 -34.99 35.42 6.46
C VAL A 503 -35.48 34.25 5.61
N VAL A 504 -35.20 33.02 6.03
CA VAL A 504 -35.68 31.80 5.33
C VAL A 504 -37.21 31.76 5.27
N SER A 505 -37.91 32.12 6.35
CA SER A 505 -39.37 32.20 6.35
C SER A 505 -39.90 33.22 5.35
N ARG A 506 -39.31 34.43 5.30
CA ARG A 506 -39.69 35.47 4.33
C ARG A 506 -39.44 35.04 2.88
N LEU A 507 -38.32 34.37 2.62
CA LEU A 507 -38.02 33.84 1.28
C LEU A 507 -39.04 32.77 0.87
N LYS A 508 -39.50 31.94 1.81
CA LYS A 508 -40.53 30.93 1.56
C LYS A 508 -41.89 31.56 1.26
N GLU A 509 -42.29 32.60 2.01
CA GLU A 509 -43.52 33.36 1.72
C GLU A 509 -43.47 34.02 0.33
N GLN A 510 -42.33 34.61 -0.05
CA GLN A 510 -42.15 35.17 -1.39
C GLN A 510 -42.23 34.10 -2.48
N GLN A 511 -41.66 32.91 -2.24
CA GLN A 511 -41.74 31.78 -3.17
C GLN A 511 -43.17 31.27 -3.33
N ASP A 512 -43.95 31.22 -2.25
CA ASP A 512 -45.36 30.82 -2.28
C ASP A 512 -46.21 31.86 -3.02
N GLU A 513 -45.94 33.16 -2.84
CA GLU A 513 -46.62 34.22 -3.60
C GLU A 513 -46.31 34.16 -5.10
N ILE A 514 -45.04 33.95 -5.46
CA ILE A 514 -44.63 33.76 -6.86
C ILE A 514 -45.34 32.55 -7.46
N SER A 515 -45.38 31.42 -6.73
CA SER A 515 -46.05 30.19 -7.18
C SER A 515 -47.55 30.43 -7.41
N LYS A 516 -48.19 31.20 -6.53
CA LYS A 516 -49.61 31.58 -6.68
C LYS A 516 -49.83 32.46 -7.92
N ARG A 517 -48.96 33.44 -8.18
CA ARG A 517 -49.04 34.28 -9.39
C ARG A 517 -48.84 33.48 -10.67
N ILE A 518 -47.91 32.51 -10.67
CA ILE A 518 -47.72 31.59 -11.81
C ILE A 518 -49.00 30.82 -12.07
N LYS A 519 -49.63 30.27 -11.03
CA LYS A 519 -50.88 29.52 -11.16
C LYS A 519 -52.03 30.38 -11.68
N GLU A 520 -52.17 31.62 -11.21
CA GLU A 520 -53.14 32.59 -11.74
C GLU A 520 -52.88 32.94 -13.21
N LEU A 521 -51.61 33.05 -13.61
CA LEU A 521 -51.23 33.29 -15.01
C LEU A 521 -51.52 32.08 -15.90
N GLU A 522 -51.28 30.85 -15.42
CA GLU A 522 -51.65 29.62 -16.12
C GLU A 522 -53.18 29.48 -16.27
N GLU A 523 -53.96 29.79 -15.24
CA GLU A 523 -55.43 29.82 -15.31
C GLU A 523 -55.92 30.89 -16.31
N LYS A 524 -55.30 32.08 -16.35
CA LYS A 524 -55.62 33.11 -17.35
C LYS A 524 -55.22 32.69 -18.77
N MET A 525 -54.12 31.97 -18.95
CA MET A 525 -53.70 31.45 -20.25
C MET A 525 -54.61 30.33 -20.76
N THR A 526 -55.08 29.44 -19.87
CA THR A 526 -56.04 28.38 -20.24
C THR A 526 -57.44 28.92 -20.56
N GLY A 527 -57.79 30.13 -20.07
CA GLY A 527 -59.02 30.86 -20.43
C GLY A 527 -58.97 31.53 -21.81
N TYR A 528 -57.80 31.69 -22.43
CA TYR A 528 -57.68 32.22 -23.78
C TYR A 528 -57.96 31.12 -24.81
N LYS A 529 -59.23 31.00 -25.20
CA LYS A 529 -59.61 30.31 -26.44
C LYS A 529 -58.94 31.03 -27.61
N TRP A 530 -57.91 30.42 -28.19
CA TRP A 530 -57.41 30.77 -29.50
C TRP A 530 -58.56 30.66 -30.50
N ARG A 531 -59.07 31.81 -30.96
CA ARG A 531 -60.04 31.88 -32.05
C ARG A 531 -59.28 31.62 -33.34
N THR A 532 -59.22 30.37 -33.77
CA THR A 532 -58.97 30.03 -35.17
C THR A 532 -60.24 30.34 -35.95
N GLY A 533 -60.13 31.26 -36.91
CA GLY A 533 -61.21 31.76 -37.76
C GLY A 533 -60.90 33.16 -38.24
#